data_AF-A0A1H1FM54-F1
#
_entry.id   AF-A0A1H1FM54-F1
#
_cell.length_a   1.000
_cell.length_b   1.000
_cell.length_c   1.000
_cell.angle_alpha   90.00
_cell.angle_beta   90.00
_cell.angle_gamma   90.00
#
_symmetry.space_group_name_H-M   'P 1'
#
loop_
_entity.id
_entity.type
_entity.pdbx_description
1 polymer ?
#
loop_
_entity_poly.entity_id
_entity_poly.type
_entity_poly.pdbx_seq_one_letter_code
_entity_poly.pdbx_strand_id
1 'polypeptide(L)'
;MKIFKVFFDIEKEEQWLNEQLQKGYRCTNISGLGIYTFKKTDNRYVMRLDYQDYLPKKKFKEYQAIYEDFGWTHIVGYRLGGKQYWQKEEDDQIEIFSDRQSKGNYYKRLMGYSFWLGMLCLFFSYSIYKDSGLYLTEGLWSMKGSLFWKALLFETPFVLLRSLPVLMVVFFGSSFYRAYRKYSMLNEK
;
A
#
# COMPACT_ATOMS: atom_id res chain seq x y z
N MET A 1 -6.33 12.29 -18.52
CA MET A 1 -4.96 12.42 -17.97
C MET A 1 -4.53 11.08 -17.38
N LYS A 2 -3.30 10.62 -17.66
CA LYS A 2 -2.72 9.43 -17.02
C LYS A 2 -1.56 9.86 -16.14
N ILE A 3 -1.50 9.37 -14.91
CA ILE A 3 -0.41 9.66 -13.98
C ILE A 3 0.16 8.33 -13.48
N PHE A 4 1.49 8.20 -13.54
CA PHE A 4 2.19 7.08 -12.91
C PHE A 4 2.67 7.50 -11.53
N LYS A 5 2.27 6.75 -10.49
CA LYS A 5 2.70 6.96 -9.11
C LYS A 5 2.56 5.66 -8.33
N VAL A 6 3.47 5.40 -7.39
CA VAL A 6 3.42 4.19 -6.56
C VAL A 6 3.28 4.59 -5.10
N PHE A 7 2.32 3.98 -4.41
CA PHE A 7 2.07 4.20 -3.00
C PHE A 7 2.15 2.90 -2.22
N PHE A 8 2.94 2.94 -1.15
CA PHE A 8 3.02 1.85 -0.17
C PHE A 8 2.14 2.12 1.07
N ASP A 9 1.71 3.37 1.25
CA ASP A 9 0.83 3.82 2.34
C ASP A 9 -0.56 4.12 1.77
N ILE A 10 -1.57 3.34 2.19
CA ILE A 10 -2.95 3.41 1.67
C ILE A 10 -3.58 4.77 1.98
N GLU A 11 -3.27 5.36 3.15
CA GLU A 11 -3.86 6.64 3.55
C GLU A 11 -3.30 7.79 2.71
N LYS A 12 -2.00 7.75 2.41
CA LYS A 12 -1.36 8.74 1.52
C LYS A 12 -1.87 8.62 0.09
N GLU A 13 -2.12 7.39 -0.36
CA GLU A 13 -2.73 7.13 -1.66
C GLU A 13 -4.14 7.73 -1.74
N GLU A 14 -4.96 7.47 -0.73
CA GLU A 14 -6.32 8.03 -0.62
C GLU A 14 -6.30 9.56 -0.63
N GLN A 15 -5.44 10.17 0.17
CA GLN A 15 -5.31 11.63 0.23
C GLN A 15 -4.92 12.20 -1.14
N TRP A 16 -3.91 11.63 -1.78
CA TRP A 16 -3.46 12.09 -3.09
C TRP A 16 -4.53 11.92 -4.18
N LEU A 17 -5.30 10.84 -4.13
CA LEU A 17 -6.42 10.61 -5.05
C LEU A 17 -7.48 11.70 -4.87
N ASN A 18 -7.88 11.99 -3.62
CA ASN A 18 -8.85 13.04 -3.32
C ASN A 18 -8.35 14.43 -3.74
N GLU A 19 -7.06 14.73 -3.58
CA GLU A 19 -6.47 15.97 -4.11
C GLU A 19 -6.59 16.09 -5.64
N GLN A 20 -6.53 14.97 -6.37
CA GLN A 20 -6.79 15.01 -7.82
C GLN A 20 -8.28 15.20 -8.10
N LEU A 21 -9.17 14.54 -7.36
CA LEU A 21 -10.60 14.65 -7.58
C LEU A 21 -11.13 16.07 -7.31
N GLN A 22 -10.62 16.75 -6.28
CA GLN A 22 -10.98 18.14 -5.96
C GLN A 22 -10.55 19.15 -7.04
N LYS A 23 -9.62 18.79 -7.93
CA LYS A 23 -9.24 19.62 -9.09
C LYS A 23 -10.20 19.48 -10.28
N GLY A 24 -11.36 18.83 -10.10
CA GLY A 24 -12.34 18.60 -11.16
C GLY A 24 -12.01 17.39 -12.03
N TYR A 25 -11.47 16.34 -11.41
CA TYR A 25 -11.19 15.07 -12.09
C TYR A 25 -12.01 13.94 -11.48
N ARG A 26 -12.32 12.95 -12.32
CA ARG A 26 -12.92 11.67 -11.95
C ARG A 26 -11.93 10.56 -12.25
N CYS A 27 -11.71 9.64 -11.32
CA CYS A 27 -10.92 8.44 -11.60
C CYS A 27 -11.75 7.45 -12.40
N THR A 28 -11.21 6.95 -13.51
CA THR A 28 -11.91 5.98 -14.38
C THR A 28 -11.24 4.61 -14.37
N ASN A 29 -9.93 4.55 -14.10
CA ASN A 29 -9.19 3.29 -14.08
C ASN A 29 -7.92 3.42 -13.23
N ILE A 30 -7.59 2.37 -12.51
CA ILE A 30 -6.36 2.23 -11.72
C ILE A 30 -5.70 0.90 -12.09
N SER A 31 -4.52 0.96 -12.67
CA SER A 31 -3.71 -0.24 -12.92
C SER A 31 -3.01 -0.67 -11.64
N GLY A 32 -2.92 -1.99 -11.41
CA GLY A 32 -2.09 -2.55 -10.34
C GLY A 32 -0.60 -2.20 -10.43
N LEU A 33 -0.14 -1.65 -11.57
CA LEU A 33 1.22 -1.13 -11.76
C LEU A 33 1.37 0.34 -11.33
N GLY A 34 0.36 0.97 -10.71
CA GLY A 34 0.44 2.37 -10.26
C GLY A 34 0.15 3.39 -11.36
N ILE A 35 -0.64 3.01 -12.37
CA ILE A 35 -1.10 3.94 -13.42
C ILE A 35 -2.54 4.35 -13.11
N TYR A 36 -2.76 5.62 -12.83
CA TYR A 36 -4.07 6.20 -12.56
C TYR A 36 -4.57 6.97 -13.78
N THR A 37 -5.79 6.68 -14.21
CA THR A 37 -6.45 7.35 -15.34
C THR A 37 -7.58 8.22 -14.83
N PHE A 38 -7.47 9.52 -15.15
CA PHE A 38 -8.42 10.54 -14.77
C PHE A 38 -9.10 11.16 -15.99
N LYS A 39 -10.38 11.48 -15.86
CA LYS A 39 -11.16 12.26 -16.83
C LYS A 39 -11.62 13.56 -16.18
N LYS A 40 -11.60 14.67 -16.92
CA LYS A 40 -12.13 15.94 -16.42
C LYS A 40 -13.65 15.84 -16.24
N THR A 41 -14.17 16.43 -15.18
CA THR A 41 -15.58 16.42 -14.82
C THR A 41 -15.92 17.71 -14.10
N ASP A 42 -17.18 18.13 -14.19
CA ASP A 42 -17.67 19.32 -13.48
C ASP A 42 -18.19 18.97 -12.08
N ASN A 43 -18.57 17.71 -11.87
CA ASN A 43 -19.00 17.20 -10.57
C ASN A 43 -17.82 16.90 -9.65
N ARG A 44 -18.00 17.11 -8.35
CA ARG A 44 -17.00 16.76 -7.34
C ARG A 44 -17.16 15.30 -6.93
N TYR A 45 -16.05 14.58 -6.87
CA TYR A 45 -16.03 13.18 -6.45
C TYR A 45 -15.13 13.02 -5.23
N VAL A 46 -15.44 12.03 -4.41
CA VAL A 46 -14.61 11.58 -3.29
C VAL A 46 -14.24 10.11 -3.49
N MET A 47 -13.01 9.77 -3.11
CA MET A 47 -12.49 8.42 -3.14
C MET A 47 -12.13 7.95 -1.75
N ARG A 48 -12.46 6.69 -1.49
CA ARG A 48 -12.10 5.99 -0.26
C ARG A 48 -11.53 4.62 -0.61
N LEU A 49 -10.49 4.23 0.11
CA LEU A 49 -9.86 2.93 -0.03
C LEU A 49 -10.24 2.04 1.16
N ASP A 50 -10.71 0.84 0.85
CA ASP A 50 -10.83 -0.24 1.82
C ASP A 50 -9.74 -1.30 1.55
N TYR A 51 -9.45 -2.11 2.55
CA TYR A 51 -8.60 -3.28 2.44
C TYR A 51 -9.40 -4.50 2.86
N GLN A 52 -9.52 -5.46 1.94
CA GLN A 52 -10.17 -6.75 2.17
C GLN A 52 -9.18 -7.88 2.00
N ASP A 53 -9.38 -8.94 2.78
CA ASP A 53 -8.69 -10.22 2.58
C ASP A 53 -9.37 -11.01 1.45
N TYR A 54 -9.01 -12.29 1.33
CA TYR A 54 -9.68 -13.19 0.40
C TYR A 54 -11.20 -13.26 0.68
N LEU A 55 -11.99 -12.97 -0.34
CA LEU A 55 -13.45 -13.10 -0.31
C LEU A 55 -13.91 -14.10 -1.38
N PRO A 56 -14.68 -15.14 -1.00
CA PRO A 56 -15.37 -16.00 -1.95
C PRO A 56 -16.26 -15.17 -2.88
N LYS A 57 -16.44 -15.63 -4.14
CA LYS A 57 -17.19 -14.90 -5.18
C LYS A 57 -18.56 -14.38 -4.72
N LYS A 58 -19.30 -15.17 -3.95
CA LYS A 58 -20.62 -14.80 -3.41
C LYS A 58 -20.51 -13.64 -2.41
N LYS A 59 -19.65 -13.78 -1.39
CA LYS A 59 -19.40 -12.74 -0.39
C LYS A 59 -18.81 -11.46 -0.98
N PHE A 60 -17.98 -11.57 -2.02
CA PHE A 60 -17.44 -10.40 -2.71
C PHE A 60 -18.55 -9.60 -3.42
N LYS A 61 -19.50 -10.28 -4.06
CA LYS A 61 -20.67 -9.62 -4.66
C LYS A 61 -21.56 -8.97 -3.62
N GLU A 62 -21.82 -9.66 -2.51
CA GLU A 62 -22.59 -9.10 -1.38
C GLU A 62 -21.90 -7.86 -0.80
N TYR A 63 -20.58 -7.93 -0.59
CA TYR A 63 -19.75 -6.79 -0.19
C TYR A 63 -19.87 -5.61 -1.17
N GLN A 64 -19.82 -5.87 -2.49
CA GLN A 64 -19.96 -4.80 -3.48
C GLN A 64 -21.36 -4.18 -3.46
N ALA A 65 -22.40 -5.01 -3.43
CA ALA A 65 -23.79 -4.56 -3.42
C ALA A 65 -24.09 -3.65 -2.22
N ILE A 66 -23.58 -3.97 -1.03
CA ILE A 66 -23.74 -3.12 0.16
C ILE A 66 -23.24 -1.70 -0.11
N TYR A 67 -22.06 -1.53 -0.71
CA TYR A 67 -21.53 -0.19 -1.00
C TYR A 67 -22.24 0.51 -2.15
N GLU A 68 -22.66 -0.24 -3.17
CA GLU A 68 -23.47 0.28 -4.27
C GLU A 68 -24.81 0.83 -3.77
N ASP A 69 -25.43 0.18 -2.79
CA ASP A 69 -26.67 0.65 -2.14
C ASP A 69 -26.47 2.00 -1.40
N PHE A 70 -25.26 2.27 -0.91
CA PHE A 70 -24.87 3.57 -0.32
C PHE A 70 -24.37 4.60 -1.36
N GLY A 71 -24.48 4.28 -2.66
CA GLY A 71 -24.12 5.15 -3.77
C GLY A 71 -22.63 5.11 -4.16
N TRP A 72 -21.84 4.19 -3.61
CA TRP A 72 -20.43 4.04 -4.00
C TRP A 72 -20.30 3.22 -5.28
N THR A 73 -19.48 3.72 -6.20
CA THR A 73 -19.09 2.99 -7.42
C THR A 73 -17.75 2.29 -7.20
N HIS A 74 -17.70 0.98 -7.44
CA HIS A 74 -16.45 0.22 -7.42
C HIS A 74 -15.61 0.55 -8.66
N ILE A 75 -14.36 0.99 -8.45
CA ILE A 75 -13.45 1.32 -9.56
C ILE A 75 -12.54 0.13 -9.86
N VAL A 76 -11.80 -0.32 -8.84
CA VAL A 76 -10.81 -1.39 -8.95
C VAL A 76 -10.77 -2.16 -7.63
N GLY A 77 -10.50 -3.46 -7.73
CA GLY A 77 -10.23 -4.30 -6.58
C GLY A 77 -10.28 -5.78 -6.93
N TYR A 78 -9.58 -6.58 -6.14
CA TYR A 78 -9.44 -8.02 -6.40
C TYR A 78 -10.08 -8.83 -5.27
N ARG A 79 -10.73 -9.95 -5.64
CA ARG A 79 -11.30 -10.89 -4.67
C ARG A 79 -10.27 -11.68 -3.88
N LEU A 80 -9.05 -11.78 -4.42
CA LEU A 80 -7.93 -12.48 -3.79
C LEU A 80 -7.33 -11.71 -2.61
N GLY A 81 -7.89 -10.54 -2.32
CA GLY A 81 -7.43 -9.62 -1.29
C GLY A 81 -6.70 -8.42 -1.88
N GLY A 82 -6.57 -7.39 -1.06
CA GLY A 82 -5.92 -6.13 -1.41
C GLY A 82 -6.87 -4.93 -1.34
N LYS A 83 -6.39 -3.83 -1.92
CA LYS A 83 -7.06 -2.54 -1.92
C LYS A 83 -8.33 -2.59 -2.78
N GLN A 84 -9.42 -2.09 -2.24
CA GLN A 84 -10.70 -1.87 -2.92
C GLN A 84 -10.90 -0.36 -3.06
N TYR A 85 -11.04 0.11 -4.29
CA TYR A 85 -11.17 1.53 -4.60
C TYR A 85 -12.62 1.87 -4.85
N TRP A 86 -13.15 2.75 -4.03
CA TRP A 86 -14.54 3.17 -4.05
C TRP A 86 -14.63 4.66 -4.35
N GLN A 87 -15.50 5.03 -5.28
CA GLN A 87 -15.71 6.42 -5.67
C GLN A 87 -17.18 6.79 -5.56
N LYS A 88 -17.49 7.93 -4.94
CA LYS A 88 -18.84 8.49 -4.84
C LYS A 88 -18.81 9.96 -5.26
N GLU A 89 -19.92 10.47 -5.77
CA GLU A 89 -20.11 11.92 -5.95
C GLU A 89 -20.17 12.59 -4.58
N GLU A 90 -19.59 13.79 -4.44
CA GLU A 90 -19.52 14.48 -3.14
C GLU A 90 -20.94 14.74 -2.61
N ASP A 91 -21.20 14.23 -1.41
CA ASP A 91 -22.48 14.24 -0.69
C ASP A 91 -22.14 14.32 0.82
N ASP A 92 -23.12 14.54 1.68
CA ASP A 92 -22.90 14.71 3.13
C ASP A 92 -22.33 13.44 3.80
N GLN A 93 -22.54 12.27 3.18
CA GLN A 93 -22.00 10.99 3.66
C GLN A 93 -20.78 10.54 2.86
N ILE A 94 -19.60 10.91 3.38
CA ILE A 94 -18.30 10.66 2.78
C ILE A 94 -17.59 9.43 3.38
N GLU A 95 -18.02 8.97 4.56
CA GLU A 95 -17.41 7.81 5.21
C GLU A 95 -17.96 6.49 4.65
N ILE A 96 -17.07 5.54 4.36
CA ILE A 96 -17.42 4.17 3.96
C ILE A 96 -17.85 3.31 5.16
N PHE A 97 -17.39 3.65 6.36
CA PHE A 97 -17.72 2.90 7.57
C PHE A 97 -18.54 3.78 8.50
N SER A 98 -19.82 3.43 8.64
CA SER A 98 -20.74 4.08 9.58
C SER A 98 -20.48 3.66 11.03
N ASP A 99 -19.99 2.44 11.25
CA ASP A 99 -19.85 1.86 12.58
C ASP A 99 -18.39 1.66 13.01
N ARG A 100 -18.16 1.82 14.32
CA ARG A 100 -16.84 1.71 14.95
C ARG A 100 -16.25 0.30 14.83
N GLN A 101 -17.10 -0.72 14.81
CA GLN A 101 -16.70 -2.13 14.74
C GLN A 101 -16.13 -2.47 13.36
N SER A 102 -16.74 -1.99 12.27
CA SER A 102 -16.23 -2.12 10.91
C SER A 102 -14.90 -1.41 10.73
N LYS A 103 -14.75 -0.19 11.28
CA LYS A 103 -13.45 0.52 11.32
C LYS A 103 -12.39 -0.29 12.08
N GLY A 104 -12.74 -0.87 13.23
CA GLY A 104 -11.84 -1.74 14.00
C GLY A 104 -11.41 -2.98 13.21
N ASN A 105 -12.36 -3.65 12.55
CA ASN A 105 -12.09 -4.82 11.71
C ASN A 105 -11.18 -4.46 10.52
N TYR A 106 -11.36 -3.29 9.91
CA TYR A 106 -10.47 -2.78 8.87
C TYR A 106 -9.02 -2.66 9.37
N TYR A 107 -8.79 -1.97 10.49
CA TYR A 107 -7.42 -1.83 11.02
C TYR A 107 -6.82 -3.17 11.45
N LYS A 108 -7.63 -4.10 11.96
CA LYS A 108 -7.19 -5.46 12.26
C LYS A 108 -6.69 -6.20 11.02
N ARG A 109 -7.39 -6.09 9.87
CA ARG A 109 -6.92 -6.67 8.60
C ARG A 109 -5.64 -5.98 8.12
N LEU A 110 -5.57 -4.66 8.20
CA LEU A 110 -4.39 -3.90 7.80
C LEU A 110 -3.15 -4.22 8.63
N MET A 111 -3.33 -4.46 9.93
CA MET A 111 -2.29 -4.97 10.82
C MET A 111 -1.81 -6.36 10.36
N GLY A 112 -2.74 -7.29 10.10
CA GLY A 112 -2.40 -8.63 9.61
C GLY A 112 -1.58 -8.58 8.32
N TYR A 113 -2.01 -7.77 7.35
CA TYR A 113 -1.28 -7.54 6.10
C TYR A 113 0.14 -7.00 6.34
N SER A 114 0.26 -5.93 7.14
CA SER A 114 1.55 -5.30 7.44
C SER A 114 2.49 -6.26 8.16
N PHE A 115 1.96 -7.08 9.06
CA PHE A 115 2.71 -8.09 9.78
C PHE A 115 3.24 -9.18 8.85
N TRP A 116 2.38 -9.79 8.03
CA TRP A 116 2.80 -10.85 7.11
C TRP A 116 3.83 -10.39 6.08
N LEU A 117 3.67 -9.18 5.51
CA LEU A 117 4.66 -8.62 4.62
C LEU A 117 5.97 -8.26 5.32
N GLY A 118 5.89 -7.73 6.55
CA GLY A 118 7.06 -7.49 7.38
C GLY A 118 7.85 -8.77 7.65
N MET A 119 7.17 -9.85 8.02
CA MET A 119 7.78 -11.18 8.24
C MET A 119 8.39 -11.76 6.97
N LEU A 120 7.72 -11.62 5.83
CA LEU A 120 8.26 -12.04 4.53
C LEU A 120 9.54 -11.27 4.18
N CYS A 121 9.54 -9.95 4.36
CA CYS A 121 10.72 -9.11 4.11
C CYS A 121 11.87 -9.44 5.07
N LEU A 122 11.56 -9.75 6.34
CA LEU A 122 12.55 -10.24 7.32
C LEU A 122 13.15 -11.57 6.87
N PHE A 123 12.34 -12.52 6.42
CA PHE A 123 12.80 -13.81 5.93
C PHE A 123 13.72 -13.66 4.70
N PHE A 124 13.35 -12.83 3.73
CA PHE A 124 14.21 -12.53 2.58
C PHE A 124 15.48 -11.80 2.99
N SER A 125 15.42 -10.83 3.90
CA SER A 125 16.60 -10.15 4.43
C SER A 125 17.55 -11.15 5.07
N TYR A 126 17.03 -12.02 5.95
CA TYR A 126 17.82 -13.07 6.57
C TYR A 126 18.43 -14.01 5.53
N SER A 127 17.65 -14.49 4.56
CA SER A 127 18.15 -15.39 3.51
C SER A 127 19.25 -14.75 2.67
N ILE A 128 19.15 -13.45 2.38
CA ILE A 128 20.14 -12.71 1.60
C ILE A 128 21.42 -12.48 2.39
N TYR A 129 21.34 -12.18 3.69
CA TYR A 129 22.51 -11.81 4.52
C TYR A 129 23.10 -12.98 5.33
N LYS A 130 22.43 -14.13 5.40
CA LYS A 130 22.90 -15.30 6.16
C LYS A 130 24.24 -15.80 5.63
N ASP A 131 24.37 -15.95 4.32
CA ASP A 131 25.53 -16.57 3.68
C ASP A 131 26.46 -15.55 3.00
N SER A 132 26.11 -14.25 3.05
CA SER A 132 26.93 -13.20 2.45
C SER A 132 26.88 -11.89 3.22
N GLY A 133 28.03 -11.22 3.34
CA GLY A 133 28.13 -9.89 3.94
C GLY A 133 27.41 -8.82 3.10
N LEU A 134 27.50 -7.56 3.55
CA LEU A 134 26.93 -6.42 2.83
C LEU A 134 27.47 -6.31 1.39
N TYR A 135 28.76 -6.56 1.21
CA TYR A 135 29.43 -6.63 -0.08
C TYR A 135 29.75 -8.09 -0.42
N LEU A 136 29.67 -8.44 -1.70
CA LEU A 136 29.92 -9.81 -2.19
C LEU A 136 31.41 -10.04 -2.46
N THR A 137 32.15 -8.98 -2.79
CA THR A 137 33.59 -9.07 -3.01
C THR A 137 34.31 -9.42 -1.71
N GLU A 138 34.85 -10.63 -1.64
CA GLU A 138 35.72 -11.05 -0.55
C GLU A 138 36.97 -10.17 -0.50
N GLY A 139 37.31 -9.67 0.70
CA GLY A 139 38.46 -8.80 0.86
C GLY A 139 38.34 -7.45 0.14
N LEU A 140 37.11 -6.96 -0.16
CA LEU A 140 36.92 -5.62 -0.73
C LEU A 140 37.76 -4.57 0.02
N TRP A 141 37.73 -4.63 1.36
CA TRP A 141 38.45 -3.70 2.24
C TRP A 141 39.98 -3.87 2.25
N SER A 142 40.52 -4.97 1.74
CA SER A 142 41.97 -5.21 1.62
C SER A 142 42.53 -4.87 0.23
N MET A 143 41.66 -4.56 -0.74
CA MET A 143 42.09 -4.12 -2.07
C MET A 143 42.78 -2.74 -2.01
N LYS A 144 43.83 -2.56 -2.83
CA LYS A 144 44.58 -1.30 -2.90
C LYS A 144 44.34 -0.56 -4.22
N GLY A 145 44.37 0.77 -4.15
CA GLY A 145 44.39 1.64 -5.33
C GLY A 145 43.09 1.65 -6.13
N SER A 146 43.19 1.63 -7.45
CA SER A 146 42.06 1.80 -8.37
C SER A 146 41.10 0.60 -8.42
N LEU A 147 41.57 -0.60 -8.05
CA LEU A 147 40.75 -1.82 -7.99
C LEU A 147 39.67 -1.73 -6.89
N PHE A 148 40.02 -1.17 -5.73
CA PHE A 148 39.08 -0.93 -4.64
C PHE A 148 37.90 -0.06 -5.09
N TRP A 149 38.18 1.10 -5.68
CA TRP A 149 37.15 2.05 -6.08
C TRP A 149 36.23 1.50 -7.18
N LYS A 150 36.79 0.72 -8.12
CA LYS A 150 35.99 0.06 -9.17
C LYS A 150 35.07 -1.01 -8.58
N ALA A 151 35.59 -1.88 -7.72
CA ALA A 151 34.80 -2.93 -7.07
C ALA A 151 33.71 -2.34 -6.17
N LEU A 152 34.03 -1.31 -5.39
CA LEU A 152 33.07 -0.62 -4.53
C LEU A 152 31.94 0.01 -5.35
N LEU A 153 32.28 0.82 -6.37
CA LEU A 153 31.28 1.52 -7.18
C LEU A 153 30.42 0.56 -8.02
N PHE A 154 31.00 -0.55 -8.46
CA PHE A 154 30.28 -1.60 -9.16
C PHE A 154 29.31 -2.36 -8.25
N GLU A 155 29.70 -2.68 -7.02
CA GLU A 155 28.84 -3.43 -6.08
C GLU A 155 27.78 -2.58 -5.39
N THR A 156 28.04 -1.29 -5.17
CA THR A 156 27.14 -0.39 -4.41
C THR A 156 25.68 -0.44 -4.88
N PRO A 157 25.35 -0.40 -6.19
CA PRO A 157 23.97 -0.54 -6.67
C PRO A 157 23.32 -1.86 -6.26
N PHE A 158 24.07 -2.97 -6.26
CA PHE A 158 23.56 -4.28 -5.85
C PHE A 158 23.37 -4.36 -4.33
N VAL A 159 24.27 -3.74 -3.55
CA VAL A 159 24.10 -3.61 -2.09
C VAL A 159 22.82 -2.83 -1.76
N LEU A 160 22.58 -1.71 -2.46
CA LEU A 160 21.35 -0.93 -2.29
C LEU A 160 20.10 -1.74 -2.63
N LEU A 161 20.13 -2.47 -3.75
CA LEU A 161 19.02 -3.34 -4.14
C LEU A 161 18.76 -4.45 -3.10
N ARG A 162 19.81 -5.08 -2.58
CA ARG A 162 19.74 -6.11 -1.54
C ARG A 162 19.33 -5.56 -0.17
N SER A 163 19.50 -4.27 0.07
CA SER A 163 19.07 -3.58 1.29
C SER A 163 17.58 -3.23 1.27
N LEU A 164 16.93 -3.29 0.10
CA LEU A 164 15.51 -2.96 -0.07
C LEU A 164 14.59 -3.74 0.89
N PRO A 165 14.72 -5.07 1.07
CA PRO A 165 13.87 -5.81 2.00
C PRO A 165 13.99 -5.32 3.45
N VAL A 166 15.19 -4.94 3.90
CA VAL A 166 15.42 -4.40 5.25
C VAL A 166 14.69 -3.07 5.43
N LEU A 167 14.78 -2.18 4.43
CA LEU A 167 14.04 -0.91 4.44
C LEU A 167 12.52 -1.16 4.46
N MET A 168 12.04 -2.16 3.73
CA MET A 168 10.62 -2.54 3.72
C MET A 168 10.15 -3.06 5.08
N VAL A 169 10.99 -3.77 5.85
CA VAL A 169 10.64 -4.19 7.22
C VAL A 169 10.33 -2.99 8.11
N VAL A 170 11.19 -1.97 8.10
CA VAL A 170 10.97 -0.74 8.89
C VAL A 170 9.68 -0.06 8.45
N PHE A 171 9.45 0.03 7.14
CA PHE A 171 8.22 0.60 6.58
C PHE A 171 6.97 -0.16 7.05
N PHE A 172 6.92 -1.49 6.87
CA PHE A 172 5.77 -2.30 7.28
C PHE A 172 5.57 -2.32 8.79
N GLY A 173 6.65 -2.30 9.58
CA GLY A 173 6.58 -2.13 11.03
C GLY A 173 5.94 -0.80 11.43
N SER A 174 6.30 0.30 10.74
CA SER A 174 5.66 1.61 10.98
C SER A 174 4.18 1.63 10.60
N SER A 175 3.82 0.98 9.48
CA SER A 175 2.42 0.81 9.05
C SER A 175 1.61 0.00 10.07
N PHE A 176 2.18 -1.11 10.54
CA PHE A 176 1.58 -1.95 11.59
C PHE A 176 1.32 -1.14 12.86
N TYR A 177 2.32 -0.39 13.32
CA TYR A 177 2.20 0.43 14.54
C TYR A 177 1.10 1.50 14.40
N ARG A 178 1.02 2.18 13.25
CA ARG A 178 -0.05 3.16 12.98
C ARG A 178 -1.42 2.51 12.99
N ALA A 179 -1.58 1.37 12.32
CA ALA A 179 -2.84 0.63 12.30
C ALA A 179 -3.23 0.14 13.70
N TYR A 180 -2.26 -0.35 14.49
CA TYR A 180 -2.46 -0.76 15.88
C TYR A 180 -2.91 0.39 16.78
N ARG A 181 -2.28 1.56 16.67
CA ARG A 181 -2.68 2.76 17.43
C ARG A 181 -4.13 3.14 17.16
N LYS A 182 -4.54 3.16 15.88
CA LYS A 182 -5.92 3.47 15.50
C LYS A 182 -6.90 2.39 15.96
N TYR A 183 -6.51 1.11 15.86
CA TYR A 183 -7.30 -0.01 16.37
C TYR A 183 -7.51 0.07 17.90
N SER A 184 -6.47 0.32 18.68
CA SER A 184 -6.52 0.45 20.14
C SER A 184 -7.43 1.60 20.58
N MET A 185 -7.33 2.78 19.96
CA MET A 185 -8.24 3.90 20.22
C MET A 185 -9.72 3.56 19.95
N LEU A 186 -9.98 2.68 18.99
CA LEU A 186 -11.34 2.24 18.67
C LEU A 186 -11.88 1.19 19.65
N ASN A 187 -11.05 0.56 20.47
CA ASN A 187 -11.48 -0.42 21.48
C ASN A 187 -11.55 0.14 22.91
N GLU A 188 -10.92 1.29 23.19
CA GLU A 188 -10.81 1.87 24.55
C GLU A 188 -12.06 2.62 25.07
N LYS A 189 -13.26 2.40 24.52
CA LYS A 189 -14.53 2.90 25.10
C LYS A 189 -15.67 1.97 24.70
#